data_AF-A0A9D6R560-F1
#
_entry.id   AF-A0A9D6R560-F1
#
_cell.length_a   1.000
_cell.length_b   1.000
_cell.length_c   1.000
_cell.angle_alpha   90.00
_cell.angle_beta   90.00
_cell.angle_gamma   90.00
#
_symmetry.space_group_name_H-M   'P 1'
#
loop_
_entity.id
_entity.type
_entity.pdbx_description
1 polymer ?
#
loop_
_entity_poly.entity_id
_entity_poly.type
_entity_poly.pdbx_seq_one_letter_code
_entity_poly.pdbx_strand_id
1 'polypeptide(L)' 'METTDNTRTTVFQVTGLTCADCAALVREALKNLAGVFAIGEAWTEKAVEVSVTHDPLAAPPETIARAI' A
#
# COMPACT_ATOMS: atom_id res chain seq x y z
N MET A 1 6.63 6.01 -27.84
CA MET A 1 6.48 4.77 -27.07
C MET A 1 7.28 4.99 -25.79
N GLU A 2 6.64 5.52 -24.76
CA GLU A 2 7.31 5.77 -23.47
C GLU A 2 7.02 4.57 -22.57
N THR A 3 8.03 3.74 -22.39
CA THR A 3 8.05 2.68 -21.38
C THR A 3 8.34 3.35 -20.04
N THR A 4 7.35 4.06 -19.49
CA THR A 4 7.53 4.70 -18.19
C THR A 4 7.25 3.67 -17.11
N ASP A 5 8.30 2.98 -16.66
CA ASP A 5 8.30 2.33 -15.35
C ASP A 5 8.28 3.46 -14.29
N ASN A 6 7.11 4.03 -14.02
CA ASN A 6 6.94 5.07 -13.00
C ASN A 6 6.45 4.45 -11.70
N THR A 7 7.05 3.37 -11.26
CA THR A 7 6.67 2.78 -9.97
C THR A 7 7.00 3.78 -8.85
N ARG A 8 6.00 4.12 -8.05
CA ARG A 8 6.11 5.03 -6.91
C ARG A 8 5.87 4.26 -5.63
N THR A 9 6.80 4.38 -4.70
CA THR A 9 6.61 3.85 -3.35
C THR A 9 5.96 4.91 -2.49
N THR A 10 4.77 4.62 -1.96
CA THR A 10 4.04 5.48 -1.04
C THR A 10 4.01 4.82 0.33
N VAL A 11 4.39 5.56 1.36
CA VAL A 11 4.39 5.08 2.74
C VAL A 11 3.22 5.68 3.49
N PHE A 12 2.40 4.82 4.08
CA PHE A 12 1.21 5.18 4.86
C PHE A 12 1.44 4.80 6.32
N GLN A 13 1.35 5.78 7.21
CA GLN A 13 1.37 5.52 8.65
C GLN A 13 -0.07 5.35 9.13
N VAL A 14 -0.43 4.11 9.46
CA VAL A 14 -1.74 3.78 9.98
C VAL A 14 -1.64 3.69 11.50
N THR A 15 -2.26 4.66 12.16
CA THR A 15 -2.40 4.68 13.62
C THR A 15 -3.70 3.99 13.99
N GLY A 16 -3.65 3.05 14.95
CA GLY A 16 -4.83 2.27 15.36
C GLY A 16 -5.06 0.96 14.62
N LEU A 17 -4.19 0.59 13.65
CA LEU A 17 -4.16 -0.74 13.04
C LEU A 17 -3.49 -1.73 14.01
N THR A 18 -4.09 -1.94 15.18
CA THR A 18 -3.54 -2.79 16.25
C THR A 18 -3.86 -4.27 16.06
N CYS A 19 -4.77 -4.61 15.13
CA CYS A 19 -5.13 -5.99 14.83
C CYS A 19 -4.38 -6.48 13.58
N ALA A 20 -3.56 -7.51 13.77
CA ALA A 20 -2.80 -8.16 12.68
C ALA A 20 -3.70 -8.60 11.52
N ASP A 21 -4.91 -9.07 11.82
CA ASP A 21 -5.91 -9.47 10.83
C ASP A 21 -6.40 -8.29 9.98
N CYS A 22 -6.65 -7.12 10.58
CA CYS A 22 -7.04 -5.92 9.82
C CYS A 22 -5.96 -5.49 8.83
N ALA A 23 -4.69 -5.55 9.25
CA ALA A 23 -3.58 -5.23 8.37
C ALA A 23 -3.34 -6.29 7.29
N ALA A 24 -3.60 -7.57 7.57
CA ALA A 24 -3.54 -8.63 6.57
C ALA A 24 -4.59 -8.40 5.47
N LEU A 25 -5.82 -8.10 5.85
CA LEU A 25 -6.91 -7.78 4.91
C LEU A 25 -6.56 -6.59 4.01
N VAL A 26 -6.03 -5.51 4.59
CA VAL A 26 -5.59 -4.33 3.83
C VAL A 26 -4.50 -4.71 2.83
N ARG A 27 -3.44 -5.41 3.27
CA ARG A 27 -2.35 -5.85 2.37
C ARG A 27 -2.86 -6.72 1.23
N GLU A 28 -3.79 -7.64 1.52
CA GLU A 28 -4.34 -8.53 0.52
C GLU A 28 -5.22 -7.77 -0.50
N ALA A 29 -6.01 -6.79 -0.04
CA ALA A 29 -6.75 -5.89 -0.91
C ALA A 29 -5.81 -5.09 -1.81
N LEU A 30 -4.73 -4.53 -1.25
CA LEU A 30 -3.71 -3.79 -2.00
C LEU A 30 -2.99 -4.68 -3.01
N LYS A 31 -2.68 -5.93 -2.65
CA LYS A 31 -2.01 -6.88 -3.56
C LYS A 31 -2.89 -7.28 -4.74
N ASN A 32 -4.21 -7.24 -4.55
CA ASN A 32 -5.18 -7.48 -5.63
C ASN A 32 -5.39 -6.26 -6.55
N LEU A 33 -4.89 -5.08 -6.20
CA LEU A 33 -4.99 -3.91 -7.08
C LEU A 33 -4.04 -4.07 -8.28
N ALA A 34 -4.60 -3.95 -9.48
CA ALA A 34 -3.82 -3.92 -10.71
C ALA A 34 -2.91 -2.69 -10.73
N GLY A 35 -1.59 -2.91 -10.81
CA GLY A 35 -0.60 -1.84 -10.74
C GLY A 35 0.18 -1.78 -9.42
N VAL A 36 -0.10 -2.66 -8.46
CA VAL A 36 0.75 -2.84 -7.27
C VAL A 36 1.84 -3.88 -7.57
N PHE A 37 3.09 -3.49 -7.37
CA PHE A 37 4.26 -4.32 -7.66
C PHE A 37 4.86 -4.92 -6.39
N ALA A 38 4.90 -4.12 -5.31
CA ALA A 38 5.43 -4.57 -4.04
C ALA A 38 4.69 -3.91 -2.88
N ILE A 39 4.57 -4.63 -1.78
CA ILE A 39 3.99 -4.15 -0.53
C ILE A 39 4.95 -4.55 0.58
N GLY A 40 5.37 -3.57 1.37
CA GLY A 40 6.11 -3.72 2.60
C GLY A 40 5.29 -3.21 3.78
N GLU A 41 5.54 -3.79 4.93
CA GLU A 41 4.91 -3.38 6.18
C GLU A 41 5.96 -3.40 7.29
N ALA A 42 5.90 -2.40 8.16
CA ALA A 42 6.72 -2.30 9.33
C ALA A 42 5.81 -2.05 10.53
N TRP A 43 5.85 -2.98 11.48
CA TRP A 43 5.09 -2.89 12.71
C TRP A 43 5.96 -2.25 13.78
N THR A 44 5.46 -1.19 14.40
CA THR A 44 6.08 -0.55 15.55
C THR A 44 5.18 -0.70 16.77
N GLU A 45 5.68 -0.41 17.96
CA GLU A 45 4.94 -0.55 19.23
C GLU A 45 3.61 0.23 19.27
N LYS A 46 3.44 1.26 18.41
CA LYS A 46 2.26 2.15 18.44
C LYS A 46 1.61 2.38 17.07
N ALA A 47 2.26 2.01 15.97
CA ALA A 47 1.77 2.30 14.63
C ALA A 47 2.24 1.24 13.63
N VAL A 48 1.50 1.12 12.53
CA VAL A 48 1.88 0.27 11.40
C VAL A 48 2.22 1.17 10.23
N GLU A 49 3.41 1.00 9.68
CA GLU A 49 3.89 1.73 8.53
C GLU A 49 3.83 0.82 7.30
N VAL A 50 2.97 1.15 6.35
CA VAL A 50 2.71 0.34 5.16
C VAL A 50 3.31 1.05 3.94
N SER A 51 4.31 0.43 3.32
CA SER A 51 4.95 0.92 2.10
C SER A 51 4.39 0.17 0.89
N VAL A 52 3.85 0.89 -0.09
CA VAL A 52 3.24 0.30 -1.27
C VAL A 52 3.92 0.86 -2.51
N THR A 53 4.56 -0.01 -3.28
CA THR A 53 5.11 0.30 -4.60
C THR A 53 4.06 0.03 -5.65
N HIS A 54 3.57 1.10 -6.27
CA HIS A 54 2.49 1.05 -7.24
C HIS A 54 2.80 1.92 -8.44
N ASP A 55 2.15 1.64 -9.57
CA ASP A 55 2.15 2.57 -10.70
C ASP A 55 1.03 3.62 -10.50
N PRO A 56 1.34 4.93 -10.49
CA PRO A 56 0.37 5.98 -10.22
C PRO A 56 -0.66 6.17 -11.34
N LEU A 57 -0.45 5.61 -12.54
CA LEU A 57 -1.41 5.63 -13.63
C LEU A 57 -2.44 4.49 -13.48
N ALA A 58 -2.01 3.31 -13.01
CA ALA A 58 -2.87 2.16 -12.80
C ALA A 58 -3.53 2.11 -11.41
N ALA A 59 -2.79 2.49 -10.36
CA ALA A 59 -3.19 2.41 -8.96
C ALA A 59 -2.80 3.71 -8.21
N PRO A 60 -3.55 4.82 -8.37
CA PRO A 60 -3.22 6.07 -7.73
C PRO A 60 -3.32 5.99 -6.19
N PRO A 61 -2.57 6.82 -5.46
CA PRO A 61 -2.48 6.76 -3.99
C PRO A 61 -3.84 7.01 -3.30
N GLU A 62 -4.77 7.70 -3.94
CA GLU A 62 -6.15 7.89 -3.45
C GLU A 62 -6.96 6.59 -3.38
N THR A 63 -6.80 5.69 -4.36
CA THR A 63 -7.46 4.39 -4.38
C THR A 63 -6.90 3.50 -3.28
N ILE A 64 -5.56 3.54 -3.11
CA ILE A 64 -4.84 2.84 -2.06
C ILE A 64 -5.33 3.34 -0.69
N ALA A 65 -5.37 4.65 -0.47
CA ALA A 65 -5.85 5.23 0.79
C ALA A 65 -7.33 4.91 1.09
N ARG A 66 -8.18 4.74 0.07
CA ARG A 66 -9.58 4.31 0.25
C ARG A 66 -9.75 2.83 0.58
N ALA A 67 -8.75 2.01 0.30
CA ALA A 67 -8.77 0.58 0.61
C ALA A 67 -8.31 0.28 2.06
N ILE A 68 -7.85 1.30 2.79
CA ILE A 68 -7.37 1.25 4.18
C ILE A 68 -8.37 1.99 5.08
#